data_AF-A0A3M1YI66-F1
#
_entry.id   AF-A0A3M1YI66-F1
#
_cell.length_a   1.000
_cell.length_b   1.000
_cell.length_c   1.000
_cell.angle_alpha   90.00
_cell.angle_beta   90.00
_cell.angle_gamma   90.00
#
_symmetry.space_group_name_H-M   'P 1'
#
loop_
_entity.id
_entity.type
_entity.pdbx_description
1 polymer ?
#
loop_
_entity_poly.entity_id
_entity_poly.type
_entity_poly.pdbx_seq_one_letter_code
_entity_poly.pdbx_strand_id
1 'polypeptide(L)'
;MLHDNQQALARYNSLFDNQQYKAIAHSIADDLRVERDSTKVVDHMNAITDVALSISGHSHYTDAAVKLAALCGQNGISIATIDRIYTYLLIYQQPGDTTADDFQLTAKALLKAYELSDPLKAAVSCTNGVHGWRGRMAYQLFAASDYLVQAAVQLLIDGNLSYIREKLHHGLQRLTGALHEAVRHSPRPDRFDFSEIVFPSDPDRQ
;
A
#
# COMPACT_ATOMS: atom_id res chain seq x y z
N MET A 1 0.69 2.89 -32.06
CA MET A 1 -0.08 3.55 -30.99
C MET A 1 -1.59 3.59 -31.26
N LEU A 2 -2.11 4.33 -32.25
CA LEU A 2 -3.57 4.37 -32.53
C LEU A 2 -4.16 3.00 -32.91
N HIS A 3 -3.45 2.22 -33.73
CA HIS A 3 -3.86 0.86 -34.11
C HIS A 3 -3.85 -0.11 -32.91
N ASP A 4 -2.87 0.03 -32.02
CA ASP A 4 -2.70 -0.83 -30.83
C ASP A 4 -3.79 -0.55 -29.78
N ASN A 5 -4.16 0.72 -29.57
CA ASN A 5 -5.25 1.08 -28.66
C ASN A 5 -6.63 0.59 -29.17
N GLN A 6 -6.85 0.55 -30.49
CA GLN A 6 -8.07 -0.03 -31.06
C GLN A 6 -8.15 -1.55 -30.82
N GLN A 7 -7.03 -2.25 -30.96
CA GLN A 7 -6.97 -3.68 -30.64
C GLN A 7 -7.20 -3.94 -29.14
N ALA A 8 -6.62 -3.12 -28.26
CA ALA A 8 -6.85 -3.20 -26.82
C ALA A 8 -8.33 -3.00 -26.45
N LEU A 9 -8.99 -2.01 -27.07
CA LEU A 9 -10.43 -1.78 -26.89
C LEU A 9 -11.27 -2.95 -27.39
N ALA A 10 -10.94 -3.50 -28.56
CA ALA A 10 -11.65 -4.66 -29.10
C ALA A 10 -11.52 -5.88 -28.17
N ARG A 11 -10.33 -6.12 -27.62
CA ARG A 11 -10.08 -7.20 -26.66
C ARG A 11 -10.85 -6.99 -25.36
N TYR A 12 -10.77 -5.80 -24.77
CA TYR A 12 -11.55 -5.45 -23.58
C TYR A 12 -13.05 -5.74 -23.79
N ASN A 13 -13.62 -5.21 -24.88
CA ASN A 13 -15.04 -5.38 -25.18
C ASN A 13 -15.43 -6.86 -25.38
N SER A 14 -14.55 -7.67 -25.97
CA SER A 14 -14.81 -9.10 -26.18
C SER A 14 -14.83 -9.93 -24.91
N LEU A 15 -14.14 -9.46 -23.86
CA LEU A 15 -14.01 -10.15 -22.57
C LEU A 15 -14.93 -9.57 -21.48
N PHE A 16 -15.63 -8.47 -21.77
CA PHE A 16 -16.40 -7.74 -20.79
C PHE A 16 -17.52 -8.57 -20.17
N ASP A 17 -17.40 -8.85 -18.87
CA ASP A 17 -18.42 -9.53 -18.08
C ASP A 17 -19.26 -8.51 -17.29
N ASN A 18 -20.42 -8.16 -17.86
CA ASN A 18 -21.37 -7.22 -17.25
C ASN A 18 -21.94 -7.72 -15.90
N GLN A 19 -22.05 -9.04 -15.70
CA GLN A 19 -22.60 -9.59 -14.47
C GLN A 19 -21.62 -9.40 -13.32
N GLN A 20 -20.35 -9.76 -13.52
CA GLN A 20 -19.29 -9.52 -12.54
C GLN A 20 -19.08 -8.03 -12.29
N TYR A 21 -19.06 -7.21 -13.35
CA TYR A 21 -18.91 -5.77 -13.25
C TYR A 21 -19.98 -5.13 -12.35
N LYS A 22 -21.25 -5.51 -12.52
CA LYS A 22 -22.35 -5.04 -11.66
C LYS A 22 -22.24 -5.54 -10.23
N ALA A 23 -21.87 -6.81 -10.03
CA ALA A 23 -21.71 -7.38 -8.70
C ALA A 23 -20.59 -6.69 -7.89
N ILE A 24 -19.50 -6.31 -8.56
CA ILE A 24 -18.43 -5.52 -7.97
C ILE A 24 -18.94 -4.13 -7.56
N ALA A 25 -19.68 -3.43 -8.43
CA ALA A 25 -20.24 -2.13 -8.10
C ALA A 25 -21.14 -2.16 -6.86
N HIS A 26 -21.93 -3.22 -6.68
CA HIS A 26 -22.71 -3.44 -5.46
C HIS A 26 -21.83 -3.66 -4.23
N SER A 27 -20.80 -4.50 -4.34
CA SER A 27 -19.88 -4.78 -3.23
C SER A 27 -19.12 -3.53 -2.77
N ILE A 28 -18.72 -2.67 -3.72
CA ILE A 28 -18.08 -1.38 -3.43
C ILE A 28 -19.07 -0.43 -2.74
N ALA A 29 -20.31 -0.36 -3.22
CA ALA A 29 -21.34 0.47 -2.59
C ALA A 29 -21.58 0.07 -1.12
N ASP A 30 -21.62 -1.24 -0.85
CA ASP A 30 -21.76 -1.80 0.50
C ASP A 30 -20.56 -1.45 1.39
N ASP A 31 -19.33 -1.65 0.91
CA ASP A 31 -18.09 -1.33 1.64
C ASP A 31 -18.02 0.17 1.98
N LEU A 32 -18.37 1.03 1.02
CA LEU A 32 -18.36 2.48 1.17
C LEU A 32 -19.58 3.04 1.93
N ARG A 33 -20.61 2.22 2.15
CA ARG A 33 -21.91 2.58 2.75
C ARG A 33 -22.58 3.75 2.02
N VAL A 34 -22.62 3.67 0.70
CA VAL A 34 -23.22 4.68 -0.17
C VAL A 34 -24.13 4.03 -1.19
N GLU A 35 -24.93 4.83 -1.89
CA GLU A 35 -25.72 4.33 -3.01
C GLU A 35 -24.82 3.89 -4.16
N ARG A 36 -25.29 2.88 -4.90
CA ARG A 36 -24.58 2.28 -6.04
C ARG A 36 -24.26 3.30 -7.13
N ASP A 37 -25.10 4.31 -7.32
CA ASP A 37 -24.92 5.35 -8.34
C ASP A 37 -24.16 6.58 -7.82
N SER A 38 -23.61 6.50 -6.60
CA SER A 38 -22.79 7.58 -6.06
C SER A 38 -21.51 7.78 -6.86
N THR A 39 -21.02 9.02 -6.87
CA THR A 39 -19.76 9.40 -7.54
C THR A 39 -18.59 8.54 -7.06
N LYS A 40 -18.53 8.21 -5.77
CA LYS A 40 -17.49 7.35 -5.23
C LYS A 40 -17.47 5.96 -5.87
N VAL A 41 -18.63 5.32 -6.04
CA VAL A 41 -18.70 4.01 -6.70
C VAL A 41 -18.29 4.13 -8.16
N VAL A 42 -18.77 5.18 -8.85
CA VAL A 42 -18.38 5.46 -10.24
C VAL A 42 -16.86 5.62 -10.40
N ASP A 43 -16.20 6.36 -9.50
CA ASP A 43 -14.76 6.55 -9.52
C ASP A 43 -14.00 5.22 -9.41
N HIS A 44 -14.45 4.31 -8.54
CA HIS A 44 -13.83 2.98 -8.43
C HIS A 44 -14.09 2.13 -9.68
N MET A 45 -15.31 2.14 -10.21
CA MET A 45 -15.65 1.38 -11.41
C MET A 45 -14.89 1.87 -12.65
N ASN A 46 -14.63 3.18 -12.74
CA ASN A 46 -13.76 3.77 -13.76
C ASN A 46 -12.32 3.29 -13.59
N ALA A 47 -11.77 3.34 -12.36
CA ALA A 47 -10.43 2.85 -12.09
C ALA A 47 -10.27 1.35 -12.42
N ILE A 48 -11.28 0.51 -12.14
CA ILE A 48 -11.29 -0.91 -12.55
C ILE A 48 -11.26 -1.05 -14.08
N THR A 49 -12.02 -0.21 -14.78
CA THR A 49 -12.03 -0.18 -16.25
C THR A 49 -10.68 0.23 -16.82
N ASP A 50 -10.03 1.24 -16.24
CA ASP A 50 -8.69 1.68 -16.64
C ASP A 50 -7.66 0.54 -16.49
N VAL A 51 -7.73 -0.23 -15.39
CA VAL A 51 -6.84 -1.40 -15.20
C VAL A 51 -7.13 -2.49 -16.23
N ALA A 52 -8.39 -2.83 -16.45
CA ALA A 52 -8.76 -3.83 -17.46
C ALA A 52 -8.30 -3.43 -18.88
N LEU A 53 -8.37 -2.13 -19.20
CA LEU A 53 -7.84 -1.59 -20.46
C LEU A 53 -6.31 -1.62 -20.51
N SER A 54 -5.63 -1.32 -19.41
CA SER A 54 -4.17 -1.42 -19.29
C SER A 54 -3.69 -2.85 -19.57
N ILE A 55 -4.28 -3.84 -18.90
CA ILE A 55 -4.02 -5.28 -19.09
C ILE A 55 -4.36 -5.74 -20.53
N SER A 56 -5.34 -5.09 -21.16
CA SER A 56 -5.69 -5.33 -22.56
C SER A 56 -4.66 -4.74 -23.55
N GLY A 57 -3.68 -3.97 -23.08
CA GLY A 57 -2.61 -3.37 -23.87
C GLY A 57 -2.81 -1.89 -24.21
N HIS A 58 -3.75 -1.20 -23.55
CA HIS A 58 -4.02 0.20 -23.86
C HIS A 58 -2.96 1.13 -23.24
N SER A 59 -2.22 1.83 -24.10
CA SER A 59 -1.00 2.60 -23.73
C SER A 59 -1.22 3.76 -22.75
N HIS A 60 -2.45 4.29 -22.60
CA HIS A 60 -2.71 5.42 -21.71
C HIS A 60 -2.88 5.04 -20.23
N TYR A 61 -2.98 3.76 -19.89
CA TYR A 61 -3.38 3.30 -18.55
C TYR A 61 -2.27 2.52 -17.81
N THR A 62 -1.00 2.74 -18.14
CA THR A 62 0.14 1.99 -17.62
C THR A 62 0.19 1.91 -16.08
N ASP A 63 -0.21 2.97 -15.37
CA ASP A 63 -0.16 3.02 -13.90
C ASP A 63 -1.53 2.81 -13.23
N ALA A 64 -2.54 2.36 -14.00
CA ALA A 64 -3.90 2.24 -13.50
C ALA A 64 -4.00 1.27 -12.31
N ALA A 65 -3.21 0.20 -12.30
CA ALA A 65 -3.25 -0.82 -11.24
C ALA A 65 -2.84 -0.24 -9.88
N VAL A 66 -1.79 0.58 -9.86
CA VAL A 66 -1.32 1.29 -8.68
C VAL A 66 -2.38 2.28 -8.19
N LYS A 67 -2.99 3.05 -9.10
CA LYS A 67 -4.06 4.00 -8.76
C LYS A 67 -5.29 3.32 -8.17
N LEU A 68 -5.71 2.20 -8.76
CA LEU A 68 -6.83 1.41 -8.24
C LEU A 68 -6.49 0.82 -6.86
N ALA A 69 -5.28 0.29 -6.67
CA ALA A 69 -4.84 -0.24 -5.38
C ALA A 69 -4.83 0.84 -4.29
N ALA A 70 -4.31 2.03 -4.61
CA ALA A 70 -4.34 3.19 -3.73
C ALA A 70 -5.75 3.61 -3.36
N LEU A 71 -6.65 3.67 -4.34
CA LEU A 71 -8.06 4.01 -4.15
C LEU A 71 -8.77 3.01 -3.23
N CYS A 72 -8.57 1.70 -3.46
CA CYS A 72 -9.13 0.64 -2.62
C CYS A 72 -8.62 0.72 -1.17
N GLY A 73 -7.31 0.89 -0.99
CA GLY A 73 -6.70 0.97 0.34
C GLY A 73 -7.17 2.20 1.13
N GLN A 74 -7.19 3.38 0.51
CA GLN A 74 -7.57 4.64 1.17
C GLN A 74 -9.04 4.69 1.56
N ASN A 75 -9.91 4.08 0.75
CA ASN A 75 -11.35 4.08 1.00
C ASN A 75 -11.83 2.90 1.84
N GLY A 76 -10.91 2.02 2.29
CA GLY A 76 -11.26 0.90 3.15
C GLY A 76 -12.06 -0.19 2.45
N ILE A 77 -11.85 -0.39 1.14
CA ILE A 77 -12.51 -1.47 0.39
C ILE A 77 -12.08 -2.81 0.96
N SER A 78 -13.04 -3.69 1.24
CA SER A 78 -12.78 -4.93 1.96
C SER A 78 -11.93 -5.90 1.15
N ILE A 79 -11.20 -6.79 1.84
CA ILE A 79 -10.42 -7.86 1.20
C ILE A 79 -11.29 -8.69 0.26
N ALA A 80 -12.53 -9.00 0.66
CA ALA A 80 -13.45 -9.78 -0.17
C ALA A 80 -13.81 -9.06 -1.48
N THR A 81 -14.04 -7.75 -1.43
CA THR A 81 -14.28 -6.94 -2.63
C THR A 81 -13.03 -6.82 -3.49
N ILE A 82 -11.85 -6.64 -2.89
CA ILE A 82 -10.56 -6.66 -3.61
C ILE A 82 -10.38 -7.99 -4.35
N ASP A 83 -10.71 -9.11 -3.73
CA ASP A 83 -10.61 -10.44 -4.35
C ASP A 83 -11.58 -10.63 -5.53
N ARG A 84 -12.78 -10.03 -5.44
CA ARG A 84 -13.72 -9.98 -6.56
C ARG A 84 -13.19 -9.14 -7.72
N ILE A 85 -12.62 -7.97 -7.43
CA ILE A 85 -11.99 -7.12 -8.45
C ILE A 85 -10.82 -7.87 -9.10
N TYR A 86 -9.96 -8.50 -8.31
CA TYR A 86 -8.84 -9.31 -8.81
C TYR A 86 -9.31 -10.42 -9.76
N THR A 87 -10.33 -11.18 -9.37
CA THR A 87 -10.90 -12.26 -10.18
C THR A 87 -11.44 -11.73 -11.52
N TYR A 88 -12.06 -10.55 -11.50
CA TYR A 88 -12.52 -9.90 -12.73
C TYR A 88 -11.36 -9.43 -13.61
N LEU A 89 -10.28 -8.89 -13.03
CA LEU A 89 -9.10 -8.45 -13.77
C LEU A 89 -8.33 -9.62 -14.40
N LEU A 90 -8.34 -10.80 -13.77
CA LEU A 90 -7.72 -12.03 -14.32
C LEU A 90 -8.33 -12.45 -15.66
N ILE A 91 -9.59 -12.09 -15.95
CA ILE A 91 -10.22 -12.36 -17.27
C ILE A 91 -9.41 -11.71 -18.39
N TYR A 92 -8.82 -10.55 -18.12
CA TYR A 92 -8.04 -9.79 -19.08
C TYR A 92 -6.58 -10.24 -19.10
N GLN A 93 -6.01 -10.74 -18.00
CA GLN A 93 -4.57 -11.01 -17.89
C GLN A 93 -4.04 -11.99 -18.94
N GLN A 94 -2.88 -11.70 -19.53
CA GLN A 94 -2.18 -12.60 -20.46
C GLN A 94 -1.10 -13.42 -19.73
N PRO A 95 -0.67 -14.56 -20.30
CA PRO A 95 0.47 -15.29 -19.76
C PRO A 95 1.71 -14.40 -19.62
N GLY A 96 2.26 -14.32 -18.41
CA GLY A 96 3.46 -13.53 -18.09
C GLY A 96 3.18 -12.09 -17.61
N ASP A 97 1.93 -11.62 -17.70
CA ASP A 97 1.49 -10.38 -17.05
C ASP A 97 1.15 -10.68 -15.58
N THR A 98 1.59 -9.82 -14.66
CA THR A 98 1.37 -9.91 -13.20
C THR A 98 0.49 -8.77 -12.65
N THR A 99 -0.06 -7.92 -13.53
CA THR A 99 -0.72 -6.67 -13.15
C THR A 99 -1.88 -6.88 -12.17
N ALA A 100 -2.72 -7.91 -12.35
CA ALA A 100 -3.82 -8.16 -11.41
C ALA A 100 -3.30 -8.68 -10.07
N ASP A 101 -2.27 -9.53 -10.08
CA ASP A 101 -1.64 -10.06 -8.86
C ASP A 101 -1.00 -8.94 -8.04
N ASP A 102 -0.25 -8.06 -8.72
CA ASP A 102 0.37 -6.87 -8.13
C ASP A 102 -0.68 -5.91 -7.58
N PHE A 103 -1.78 -5.68 -8.31
CA PHE A 103 -2.94 -4.93 -7.80
C PHE A 103 -3.48 -5.53 -6.51
N GLN A 104 -3.78 -6.83 -6.49
CA GLN A 104 -4.45 -7.49 -5.36
C GLN A 104 -3.61 -7.38 -4.10
N LEU A 105 -2.32 -7.71 -4.21
CA LEU A 105 -1.40 -7.70 -3.07
C LEU A 105 -1.14 -6.27 -2.59
N THR A 106 -0.96 -5.32 -3.53
CA THR A 106 -0.76 -3.91 -3.20
C THR A 106 -1.99 -3.33 -2.50
N ALA A 107 -3.20 -3.57 -2.99
CA ALA A 107 -4.44 -3.08 -2.40
C ALA A 107 -4.64 -3.64 -0.97
N LYS A 108 -4.37 -4.93 -0.76
CA LYS A 108 -4.44 -5.57 0.57
C LYS A 108 -3.39 -4.99 1.52
N ALA A 109 -2.17 -4.80 1.06
CA ALA A 109 -1.10 -4.20 1.86
C ALA A 109 -1.45 -2.77 2.27
N LEU A 110 -1.95 -1.95 1.33
CA LEU A 110 -2.37 -0.58 1.59
C LEU A 110 -3.54 -0.52 2.57
N LEU A 111 -4.56 -1.35 2.39
CA LEU A 111 -5.69 -1.45 3.33
C LEU A 111 -5.18 -1.69 4.76
N LYS A 112 -4.30 -2.69 4.95
CA LYS A 112 -3.74 -3.00 6.27
C LYS A 112 -2.84 -1.90 6.81
N ALA A 113 -2.07 -1.23 5.96
CA ALA A 113 -1.27 -0.08 6.37
C ALA A 113 -2.14 1.08 6.88
N TYR A 114 -3.25 1.39 6.20
CA TYR A 114 -4.19 2.43 6.63
C TYR A 114 -4.94 2.04 7.90
N GLU A 115 -5.38 0.78 8.04
CA GLU A 115 -5.99 0.26 9.28
C GLU A 115 -5.06 0.39 10.50
N LEU A 116 -3.73 0.25 10.28
CA LEU A 116 -2.74 0.34 11.35
C LEU A 116 -2.42 1.78 11.78
N SER A 117 -2.75 2.80 10.99
CA SER A 117 -2.29 4.18 11.24
C SER A 117 -2.75 4.73 12.59
N ASP A 118 -4.04 4.59 12.92
CA ASP A 118 -4.59 5.10 14.17
C ASP A 118 -4.18 4.28 15.40
N PRO A 119 -4.25 2.93 15.38
CA PRO A 119 -3.72 2.12 16.48
C PRO A 119 -2.25 2.40 16.79
N LEU A 120 -1.43 2.62 15.76
CA LEU A 120 -0.02 2.90 15.94
C LEU A 120 0.24 4.27 16.57
N LYS A 121 -0.47 5.31 16.12
CA LYS A 121 -0.45 6.63 16.76
C LYS A 121 -0.92 6.58 18.22
N ALA A 122 -1.96 5.79 18.50
CA ALA A 122 -2.43 5.57 19.86
C ALA A 122 -1.35 4.86 20.72
N ALA A 123 -0.67 3.85 20.19
CA ALA A 123 0.44 3.18 20.88
C ALA A 123 1.61 4.13 21.18
N VAL A 124 1.97 5.01 20.24
CA VAL A 124 2.95 6.09 20.47
C VAL A 124 2.51 6.99 21.62
N SER A 125 1.25 7.43 21.62
CA SER A 125 0.71 8.28 22.69
C SER A 125 0.74 7.58 24.06
N CYS A 126 0.33 6.31 24.13
CA CYS A 126 0.32 5.53 25.37
C CYS A 126 1.74 5.30 25.91
N THR A 127 2.69 4.95 25.03
CA THR A 127 4.08 4.67 25.45
C THR A 127 4.84 5.91 25.89
N ASN A 128 4.47 7.10 25.40
CA ASN A 128 4.98 8.37 25.93
C ASN A 128 4.67 8.56 27.43
N GLY A 129 3.59 7.97 27.92
CA GLY A 129 3.23 7.97 29.35
C GLY A 129 3.99 6.93 30.20
N VAL A 130 4.74 6.01 29.58
CA VAL A 130 5.48 4.95 30.30
C VAL A 130 6.86 5.46 30.70
N HIS A 131 7.13 5.43 32.00
CA HIS A 131 8.39 5.91 32.56
C HIS A 131 9.54 4.90 32.44
N GLY A 132 10.77 5.40 32.57
CA GLY A 132 11.99 4.60 32.47
C GLY A 132 12.39 4.28 31.03
N TRP A 133 13.54 3.61 30.89
CA TRP A 133 14.16 3.38 29.59
C TRP A 133 13.33 2.47 28.67
N ARG A 134 12.61 1.50 29.23
CA ARG A 134 11.73 0.61 28.46
C ARG A 134 10.58 1.37 27.81
N GLY A 135 9.96 2.30 28.53
CA GLY A 135 8.89 3.15 28.00
C GLY A 135 9.40 4.06 26.91
N ARG A 136 10.52 4.75 27.14
CA ARG A 136 11.14 5.63 26.14
C ARG A 136 11.61 4.87 24.90
N MET A 137 12.21 3.69 25.06
CA MET A 137 12.58 2.81 23.95
C MET A 137 11.35 2.39 23.15
N ALA A 138 10.29 1.90 23.82
CA ALA A 138 9.06 1.48 23.15
C ALA A 138 8.40 2.65 22.40
N TYR A 139 8.37 3.84 22.99
CA TYR A 139 7.90 5.06 22.32
C TYR A 139 8.67 5.34 21.02
N GLN A 140 10.00 5.30 21.07
CA GLN A 140 10.83 5.52 19.89
C GLN A 140 10.61 4.43 18.83
N LEU A 141 10.43 3.17 19.24
CA LEU A 141 10.16 2.05 18.32
C LEU A 141 8.79 2.20 17.63
N PHE A 142 7.72 2.50 18.36
CA PHE A 142 6.41 2.72 17.74
C PHE A 142 6.41 3.94 16.81
N ALA A 143 7.11 5.01 17.20
CA ALA A 143 7.26 6.18 16.32
C ALA A 143 8.09 5.85 15.06
N ALA A 144 9.14 5.03 15.19
CA ALA A 144 9.90 4.54 14.04
C ALA A 144 9.02 3.72 13.10
N SER A 145 8.21 2.80 13.64
CA SER A 145 7.28 2.00 12.86
C SER A 145 6.28 2.86 12.08
N ASP A 146 5.76 3.95 12.65
CA ASP A 146 4.83 4.85 11.96
C ASP A 146 5.49 5.47 10.71
N TYR A 147 6.71 5.97 10.86
CA TYR A 147 7.48 6.49 9.73
C TYR A 147 7.77 5.44 8.66
N LEU A 148 8.12 4.21 9.06
CA LEU A 148 8.42 3.13 8.13
C LEU A 148 7.17 2.64 7.39
N VAL A 149 6.01 2.56 8.06
CA VAL A 149 4.74 2.25 7.41
C VAL A 149 4.36 3.34 6.40
N GLN A 150 4.52 4.62 6.75
CA GLN A 150 4.29 5.73 5.81
C GLN A 150 5.21 5.65 4.59
N ALA A 151 6.49 5.32 4.77
CA ALA A 151 7.42 5.13 3.66
C ALA A 151 7.02 3.96 2.76
N ALA A 152 6.62 2.82 3.35
CA ALA A 152 6.15 1.65 2.61
C ALA A 152 4.89 1.95 1.80
N VAL A 153 3.90 2.64 2.39
CA VAL A 153 2.70 3.10 1.68
C VAL A 153 3.09 3.95 0.47
N GLN A 154 4.01 4.89 0.64
CA GLN A 154 4.43 5.79 -0.43
C GLN A 154 5.21 5.06 -1.53
N LEU A 155 6.02 4.05 -1.20
CA LEU A 155 6.66 3.19 -2.19
C LEU A 155 5.63 2.40 -3.01
N LEU A 156 4.60 1.86 -2.36
CA LEU A 156 3.57 1.05 -3.00
C LEU A 156 2.64 1.84 -3.93
N ILE A 157 2.50 3.16 -3.73
CA ILE A 157 1.67 4.02 -4.57
C ILE A 157 2.48 4.85 -5.58
N ASP A 158 3.77 4.53 -5.77
CA ASP A 158 4.71 5.33 -6.56
C ASP A 158 4.69 6.82 -6.18
N GLY A 159 4.79 7.06 -4.86
CA GLY A 159 4.71 8.37 -4.25
C GLY A 159 5.99 9.20 -4.39
N ASN A 160 5.99 10.38 -3.76
CA ASN A 160 7.10 11.31 -3.88
C ASN A 160 8.39 10.77 -3.23
N LEU A 161 9.45 10.59 -4.02
CA LEU A 161 10.76 10.09 -3.56
C LEU A 161 11.38 10.91 -2.44
N SER A 162 11.21 12.23 -2.43
CA SER A 162 11.72 13.10 -1.35
C SER A 162 10.98 12.84 -0.05
N TYR A 163 9.67 12.65 -0.12
CA TYR A 163 8.85 12.31 1.04
C TYR A 163 9.19 10.91 1.57
N ILE A 164 9.35 9.92 0.69
CA ILE A 164 9.81 8.57 1.07
C ILE A 164 11.15 8.66 1.81
N ARG A 165 12.12 9.40 1.26
CA ARG A 165 13.44 9.60 1.87
C ARG A 165 13.35 10.25 3.25
N GLU A 166 12.52 11.29 3.40
CA GLU A 166 12.29 11.96 4.67
C GLU A 166 11.75 10.99 5.73
N LYS A 167 10.75 10.19 5.39
CA LYS A 167 10.16 9.20 6.32
C LYS A 167 11.14 8.11 6.69
N LEU A 168 11.90 7.58 5.75
CA LEU A 168 12.98 6.62 6.04
C LEU A 168 14.03 7.23 6.97
N HIS A 169 14.45 8.47 6.72
CA HIS A 169 15.42 9.17 7.57
C HIS A 169 14.93 9.32 9.00
N HIS A 170 13.69 9.79 9.20
CA HIS A 170 13.10 9.91 10.53
C HIS A 170 12.89 8.54 11.22
N GLY A 171 12.47 7.51 10.49
CA GLY A 171 12.37 6.16 11.00
C GLY A 171 13.70 5.64 11.55
N LEU A 172 14.78 5.82 10.79
CA LEU A 172 16.13 5.43 11.21
C LEU A 172 16.59 6.23 12.44
N GLN A 173 16.41 7.54 12.45
CA GLN A 173 16.74 8.38 13.61
C GLN A 173 16.02 7.92 14.89
N ARG A 174 14.74 7.57 14.78
CA ARG A 174 13.93 7.08 15.91
C ARG A 174 14.42 5.72 16.39
N LEU A 175 14.72 4.79 15.46
CA LEU A 175 15.30 3.50 15.79
C LEU A 175 16.64 3.65 16.53
N THR A 176 17.54 4.50 16.04
CA THR A 176 18.80 4.81 16.75
C THR A 176 18.53 5.40 18.14
N GLY A 177 17.55 6.30 18.27
CA GLY A 177 17.14 6.83 19.57
C GLY A 177 16.65 5.75 20.53
N ALA A 178 15.88 4.77 20.04
CA ALA A 178 15.42 3.63 20.84
C ALA A 178 16.60 2.80 21.37
N LEU A 179 17.56 2.49 20.50
CA LEU A 179 18.75 1.72 20.88
C LEU A 179 19.62 2.48 21.89
N HIS A 180 19.77 3.81 21.74
CA HIS A 180 20.48 4.63 22.72
C HIS A 180 19.82 4.60 24.11
N GLU A 181 18.50 4.61 24.20
CA GLU A 181 17.80 4.47 25.48
C GLU A 181 18.13 3.13 26.15
N ALA A 182 18.19 2.05 25.37
CA ALA A 182 18.52 0.73 25.87
C ALA A 182 20.00 0.62 26.29
N VAL A 183 20.94 1.04 25.45
CA VAL A 183 22.38 0.99 25.73
C VAL A 183 22.76 1.84 26.95
N ARG A 184 22.11 3.00 27.16
CA ARG A 184 22.46 3.89 28.28
C ARG A 184 21.88 3.47 29.63
N HIS A 185 20.74 2.77 29.62
CA HIS A 185 19.93 2.64 30.84
C HIS A 185 19.45 1.21 31.13
N SER A 186 19.66 0.26 30.22
CA SER A 186 19.39 -1.16 30.47
C SER A 186 20.39 -1.74 31.47
N PRO A 187 19.97 -2.68 32.35
CA PRO A 187 20.90 -3.48 33.16
C PRO A 187 21.84 -4.38 32.35
N ARG A 188 21.51 -4.64 31.07
CA ARG A 188 22.30 -5.43 30.12
C ARG A 188 22.38 -4.67 28.79
N PRO A 189 23.26 -3.65 28.69
CA PRO A 189 23.37 -2.80 27.51
C PRO A 189 23.99 -3.53 26.32
N ASP A 190 24.82 -4.54 26.59
CA ASP A 190 25.44 -5.46 25.62
C ASP A 190 24.42 -6.14 24.69
N ARG A 191 23.19 -6.36 25.16
CA ARG A 191 22.12 -6.98 24.36
C ARG A 191 21.48 -6.04 23.33
N PHE A 192 21.82 -4.76 23.38
CA PHE A 192 21.27 -3.72 22.53
C PHE A 192 22.35 -2.98 21.74
N ASP A 193 23.58 -3.49 21.79
CA ASP A 193 24.66 -3.04 20.93
C ASP A 193 24.56 -3.77 19.59
N PHE A 194 24.25 -2.99 18.55
CA PHE A 194 24.13 -3.46 17.17
C PHE A 194 25.19 -2.79 16.27
N SER A 195 26.32 -2.39 16.84
CA SER A 195 27.43 -1.75 16.10
C SER A 195 27.99 -2.59 14.96
N GLU A 196 27.77 -3.91 14.97
CA GLU A 196 28.17 -4.83 13.91
C GLU A 196 27.20 -4.85 12.71
N ILE A 197 26.01 -4.25 12.82
CA ILE A 197 25.06 -4.18 11.69
C ILE A 197 25.57 -3.15 10.67
N VAL A 198 25.89 -3.64 9.47
CA VAL A 198 26.29 -2.80 8.33
C VAL A 198 25.05 -2.22 7.65
N PHE A 199 25.01 -0.90 7.48
CA PHE A 199 24.01 -0.24 6.66
C PHE A 199 24.43 -0.23 5.20
N PRO A 200 23.49 -0.46 4.25
CA PRO A 200 23.82 -0.50 2.84
C PRO A 200 24.49 0.81 2.40
N SER A 201 25.65 0.67 1.78
CA SER A 201 26.49 1.76 1.28
C SER A 201 26.86 1.50 -0.20
N ASP A 202 27.34 2.51 -0.92
CA ASP A 202 27.69 2.38 -2.36
C ASP A 202 28.64 1.20 -2.71
N PRO A 203 29.56 0.74 -1.83
CA PRO A 203 30.34 -0.47 -2.05
C PRO A 203 29.54 -1.78 -2.13
N ASP A 204 28.30 -1.81 -1.61
CA ASP A 204 27.43 -3.01 -1.58
C ASP A 204 26.65 -3.21 -2.90
N ARG A 205 26.89 -2.35 -3.91
CA ARG A 205 26.24 -2.40 -5.23
C ARG A 205 27.02 -3.21 -6.29
N GLN A 206 28.09 -3.92 -5.91
CA GLN A 206 28.91 -4.73 -6.83
C GLN A 206 28.49 -6.20 -6.85
#